data_AF-A0A924PB45-F1
#
_entry.id   AF-A0A924PB45-F1
#
_cell.length_a   1.000
_cell.length_b   1.000
_cell.length_c   1.000
_cell.angle_alpha   90.00
_cell.angle_beta   90.00
_cell.angle_gamma   90.00
#
_symmetry.space_group_name_H-M   'P 1'
#
loop_
_entity.id
_entity.type
_entity.pdbx_description
1 polymer ?
#
loop_
_entity_poly.entity_id
_entity_poly.type
_entity_poly.pdbx_seq_one_letter_code
_entity_poly.pdbx_strand_id
1 'polypeptide(L)'
;MSDFRTSTSLLLLATLLMGFTLLSKASASEKTKMIQGLLQNEAAALEVSADEEGRCRYKPWSHKTDRALGDWNCNFLSRGLKRDHHQAFPSVNEAFNLSGSREESTFQVDSLLNYGGVIPWDYHYEITRHIDGSTDVTIRIHYEPSRKVLAEAGAGELIALVPQYVKEAEGIWNSTAPANVRYHFQIVEDPSTAHYVVELNHMKNPLYNRHIPLENTNGLLYANEIGHMLGLDDEHEYIGSVIRGGIKLCSHESLMCAGTGKPMLYHHYLILRRRVSKEATGSRKL
;
A
#
# COMPACT_ATOMS: atom_id res chain seq x y z
N MET A 1 12.59 -40.75 -10.74
CA MET A 1 11.61 -40.11 -9.85
C MET A 1 11.59 -38.60 -10.12
N SER A 2 10.96 -38.16 -11.22
CA SER A 2 11.04 -36.76 -11.67
C SER A 2 9.86 -36.28 -12.52
N ASP A 3 8.62 -36.72 -12.30
CA ASP A 3 7.48 -36.32 -13.16
C ASP A 3 6.18 -35.92 -12.45
N PHE A 4 6.22 -35.67 -11.13
CA PHE A 4 4.99 -35.32 -10.39
C PHE A 4 4.78 -33.83 -10.09
N ARG A 5 5.71 -32.95 -10.47
CA ARG A 5 5.63 -31.50 -10.16
C ARG A 5 5.08 -30.61 -11.29
N THR A 6 4.99 -31.10 -12.52
CA THR A 6 4.51 -30.30 -13.66
C THR A 6 2.98 -30.32 -13.82
N SER A 7 2.30 -31.39 -13.38
CA SER A 7 0.85 -31.55 -13.57
C SER A 7 0.01 -30.64 -12.65
N THR A 8 0.44 -30.45 -11.40
CA THR A 8 -0.29 -29.61 -10.42
C THR A 8 -0.24 -28.12 -10.77
N SER A 9 0.87 -27.62 -11.31
CA SER A 9 0.98 -26.22 -11.75
C SER A 9 0.11 -25.92 -12.98
N LEU A 10 0.01 -26.85 -13.93
CA LEU A 10 -0.86 -26.70 -15.12
C LEU A 10 -2.34 -26.72 -14.77
N LEU A 11 -2.74 -27.57 -13.81
CA LEU A 11 -4.13 -27.63 -13.35
C LEU A 11 -4.51 -26.35 -12.60
N LEU A 12 -3.63 -25.80 -11.75
CA LEU A 12 -3.87 -24.53 -11.07
C LEU A 12 -4.02 -23.38 -12.07
N LEU A 13 -3.15 -23.33 -13.09
CA LEU A 13 -3.19 -22.32 -14.15
C LEU A 13 -4.48 -22.40 -14.97
N ALA A 14 -4.93 -23.62 -15.31
CA ALA A 14 -6.17 -23.84 -16.05
C ALA A 14 -7.42 -23.47 -15.23
N THR A 15 -7.42 -23.77 -13.92
CA THR A 15 -8.52 -23.42 -13.01
C THR A 15 -8.62 -21.90 -12.81
N LEU A 16 -7.47 -21.24 -12.67
CA LEU A 16 -7.38 -19.78 -12.67
C LEU A 16 -7.89 -19.20 -14.00
N LEU A 17 -7.42 -19.72 -15.14
CA LEU A 17 -7.86 -19.25 -16.47
C LEU A 17 -9.38 -19.39 -16.68
N MET A 18 -9.99 -20.52 -16.27
CA MET A 18 -11.45 -20.72 -16.39
C MET A 18 -12.24 -19.76 -15.50
N GLY A 19 -11.84 -19.60 -14.23
CA GLY A 19 -12.47 -18.64 -13.31
C GLY A 19 -12.42 -17.20 -13.85
N PHE A 20 -11.30 -16.81 -14.46
CA PHE A 20 -11.12 -15.48 -15.03
C PHE A 20 -11.92 -15.25 -16.34
N THR A 21 -12.11 -16.28 -17.18
CA THR A 21 -12.98 -16.16 -18.36
C THR A 21 -14.45 -15.96 -17.99
N LEU A 22 -14.94 -16.63 -16.95
CA LEU A 22 -16.30 -16.43 -16.44
C LEU A 22 -16.50 -15.00 -15.92
N LEU A 23 -15.53 -14.46 -15.19
CA LEU A 23 -15.52 -13.09 -14.70
C LEU A 23 -15.54 -12.04 -15.82
N SER A 24 -14.84 -12.27 -16.94
CA SER A 24 -14.82 -11.33 -18.05
C SER A 24 -16.16 -11.20 -18.79
N LYS A 25 -16.98 -12.27 -18.75
CA LYS A 25 -18.30 -12.34 -19.42
C LYS A 25 -19.48 -12.03 -18.50
N ALA A 26 -19.26 -11.99 -17.18
CA ALA A 26 -20.28 -11.60 -16.21
C ALA A 26 -20.80 -10.18 -16.49
N SER A 27 -22.11 -10.01 -16.43
CA SER A 27 -22.77 -8.70 -16.49
C SER A 27 -22.29 -7.79 -15.35
N ALA A 28 -22.45 -6.48 -15.50
CA ALA A 28 -22.12 -5.53 -14.43
C ALA A 28 -22.84 -5.91 -13.12
N SER A 29 -24.11 -6.33 -13.19
CA SER A 29 -24.89 -6.81 -12.05
C SER A 29 -24.29 -8.06 -11.38
N GLU A 30 -23.78 -9.02 -12.15
CA GLU A 30 -23.14 -10.23 -11.61
C GLU A 30 -21.78 -9.93 -10.97
N LYS A 31 -20.98 -9.04 -11.58
CA LYS A 31 -19.73 -8.54 -10.98
C LYS A 31 -20.00 -7.82 -9.66
N THR A 32 -21.02 -6.95 -9.63
CA THR A 32 -21.47 -6.26 -8.41
C THR A 32 -21.94 -7.26 -7.36
N LYS A 33 -22.71 -8.30 -7.72
CA LYS A 33 -23.12 -9.35 -6.77
C LYS A 33 -21.95 -10.19 -6.24
N MET A 34 -20.93 -10.45 -7.06
CA MET A 34 -19.75 -11.22 -6.65
C MET A 34 -18.83 -10.40 -5.75
N ILE A 35 -18.61 -9.12 -6.09
CA ILE A 35 -17.90 -8.14 -5.26
C ILE A 35 -18.68 -7.94 -3.96
N GLN A 36 -20.00 -7.75 -4.03
CA GLN A 36 -20.86 -7.69 -2.85
C GLN A 36 -20.80 -8.98 -2.04
N GLY A 37 -20.74 -10.17 -2.62
CA GLY A 37 -20.62 -11.42 -1.84
C GLY A 37 -19.26 -11.56 -1.12
N LEU A 38 -18.17 -11.13 -1.77
CA LEU A 38 -16.83 -11.07 -1.17
C LEU A 38 -16.75 -9.99 -0.08
N LEU A 39 -17.39 -8.84 -0.32
CA LEU A 39 -17.44 -7.70 0.59
C LEU A 39 -18.55 -7.85 1.65
N GLN A 40 -19.55 -8.71 1.51
CA GLN A 40 -20.67 -8.73 2.46
C GLN A 40 -20.24 -9.20 3.84
N ASN A 41 -19.20 -10.03 3.92
CA ASN A 41 -18.59 -10.42 5.19
C ASN A 41 -17.50 -9.44 5.64
N GLU A 42 -16.71 -8.89 4.72
CA GLU A 42 -15.56 -8.01 5.04
C GLU A 42 -15.94 -6.52 5.15
N ALA A 43 -16.74 -6.00 4.23
CA ALA A 43 -17.19 -4.60 4.18
C ALA A 43 -18.29 -4.25 5.18
N ALA A 44 -19.07 -5.22 5.66
CA ALA A 44 -19.96 -5.00 6.80
C ALA A 44 -19.17 -4.60 8.06
N ALA A 45 -17.96 -5.14 8.24
CA ALA A 45 -17.04 -4.75 9.32
C ALA A 45 -16.38 -3.38 9.08
N LEU A 46 -16.27 -2.95 7.82
CA LEU A 46 -15.64 -1.68 7.43
C LEU A 46 -16.62 -0.52 7.31
N GLU A 47 -17.93 -0.77 7.48
CA GLU A 47 -19.00 0.22 7.24
C GLU A 47 -18.99 0.81 5.82
N VAL A 48 -18.51 0.03 4.86
CA VAL A 48 -18.38 0.46 3.47
C VAL A 48 -19.54 -0.14 2.66
N SER A 49 -20.32 0.72 1.99
CA SER A 49 -21.34 0.28 1.03
C SER A 49 -20.86 0.45 -0.40
N ALA A 50 -20.98 -0.58 -1.24
CA ALA A 50 -20.76 -0.46 -2.68
C ALA A 50 -22.02 0.11 -3.36
N ASP A 51 -21.86 1.09 -4.25
CA ASP A 51 -22.92 1.53 -5.15
C ASP A 51 -23.11 0.58 -6.34
N GLU A 52 -24.07 0.88 -7.22
CA GLU A 52 -24.39 0.04 -8.38
C GLU A 52 -23.22 -0.07 -9.37
N GLU A 53 -22.33 0.93 -9.39
CA GLU A 53 -21.11 0.96 -10.20
C GLU A 53 -19.92 0.23 -9.53
N GLY A 54 -20.11 -0.33 -8.33
CA GLY A 54 -19.05 -1.01 -7.57
C GLY A 54 -18.05 -0.05 -6.92
N ARG A 55 -18.41 1.23 -6.75
CA ARG A 55 -17.62 2.20 -5.98
C ARG A 55 -18.02 2.13 -4.52
N CYS A 56 -17.04 2.18 -3.64
CA CYS A 56 -17.26 2.06 -2.21
C CYS A 56 -17.44 3.46 -1.63
N ARG A 57 -18.60 3.70 -1.03
CA ARG A 57 -18.82 4.87 -0.16
C ARG A 57 -18.71 4.42 1.28
N TYR A 58 -17.69 4.95 1.97
CA TYR A 58 -17.63 4.89 3.42
C TYR A 58 -18.75 5.77 3.99
N LYS A 59 -19.58 5.21 4.88
CA LYS A 59 -20.62 5.98 5.58
C LYS A 59 -20.09 6.35 6.96
N PRO A 60 -19.59 7.58 7.19
CA PRO A 60 -19.17 7.97 8.53
C PRO A 60 -20.37 7.91 9.49
N TRP A 61 -20.18 7.28 10.65
CA TRP A 61 -21.16 7.21 11.73
C TRP A 61 -21.30 8.60 12.36
N SER A 62 -22.34 9.33 11.95
CA SER A 62 -22.78 10.62 12.49
C SER A 62 -21.80 11.81 12.36
N HIS A 63 -22.10 12.73 11.46
CA HIS A 63 -22.48 14.13 11.75
C HIS A 63 -22.68 14.88 10.43
N LYS A 64 -23.62 15.82 10.43
CA LYS A 64 -24.26 16.48 9.27
C LYS A 64 -23.35 17.38 8.42
N THR A 65 -22.03 17.27 8.54
CA THR A 65 -21.08 18.12 7.82
C THR A 65 -19.81 17.32 7.59
N ASP A 66 -19.73 16.59 6.48
CA ASP A 66 -18.63 16.82 5.55
C ASP A 66 -18.86 16.08 4.24
N ARG A 67 -18.76 16.85 3.16
CA ARG A 67 -18.80 16.37 1.80
C ARG A 67 -17.54 15.52 1.56
N ALA A 68 -17.75 14.33 1.02
CA ALA A 68 -16.74 13.55 0.30
C ALA A 68 -15.55 13.05 1.14
N LEU A 69 -15.79 12.11 2.06
CA LEU A 69 -14.83 11.01 2.19
C LEU A 69 -14.91 10.26 0.85
N GLY A 70 -14.01 10.61 -0.07
CA GLY A 70 -14.11 10.34 -1.51
C GLY A 70 -14.37 8.87 -1.88
N ASP A 71 -14.73 8.61 -3.13
CA ASP A 71 -15.01 7.26 -3.62
C ASP A 71 -13.80 6.33 -3.34
N TRP A 72 -14.00 5.31 -2.50
CA TRP A 72 -13.01 4.26 -2.30
C TRP A 72 -13.10 3.30 -3.48
N ASN A 73 -11.95 2.91 -4.02
CA ASN A 73 -11.93 1.84 -5.01
C ASN A 73 -12.02 0.49 -4.29
N CYS A 74 -13.24 -0.06 -4.20
CA CYS A 74 -13.51 -1.34 -3.51
C CYS A 74 -12.58 -2.47 -3.97
N ASN A 75 -12.26 -2.49 -5.27
CA ASN A 75 -11.47 -3.55 -5.85
C ASN A 75 -10.04 -3.52 -5.30
N PHE A 76 -9.44 -2.34 -5.16
CA PHE A 76 -8.10 -2.21 -4.59
C PHE A 76 -8.08 -2.43 -3.09
N LEU A 77 -9.08 -1.91 -2.37
CA LEU A 77 -9.21 -2.21 -0.95
C LEU A 77 -9.35 -3.72 -0.72
N SER A 78 -10.30 -4.40 -1.38
CA SER A 78 -10.48 -5.85 -1.26
C SER A 78 -9.23 -6.62 -1.66
N ARG A 79 -8.52 -6.21 -2.73
CA ARG A 79 -7.25 -6.81 -3.12
C ARG A 79 -6.19 -6.65 -2.02
N GLY A 80 -6.05 -5.45 -1.47
CA GLY A 80 -5.13 -5.18 -0.36
C GLY A 80 -5.44 -6.06 0.84
N LEU A 81 -6.70 -6.12 1.24
CA LEU A 81 -7.18 -6.96 2.34
C LEU A 81 -6.89 -8.46 2.14
N LYS A 82 -7.09 -8.98 0.93
CA LYS A 82 -6.83 -10.40 0.59
C LYS A 82 -5.36 -10.77 0.52
N ARG A 83 -4.52 -9.82 0.08
CA ARG A 83 -3.07 -10.05 -0.08
C ARG A 83 -2.30 -9.83 1.20
N ASP A 84 -2.85 -9.02 2.09
CA ASP A 84 -2.30 -8.81 3.41
C ASP A 84 -2.52 -10.08 4.26
N HIS A 85 -1.43 -10.67 4.74
CA HIS A 85 -1.47 -11.88 5.58
C HIS A 85 -2.05 -11.60 6.98
N HIS A 86 -2.30 -10.34 7.34
CA HIS A 86 -2.95 -9.96 8.59
C HIS A 86 -4.45 -10.26 8.59
N GLN A 87 -4.88 -11.11 9.53
CA GLN A 87 -6.25 -11.63 9.62
C GLN A 87 -7.24 -10.69 10.32
N ALA A 88 -6.80 -9.64 11.01
CA ALA A 88 -7.74 -8.76 11.69
C ALA A 88 -8.24 -7.66 10.75
N PHE A 89 -9.55 -7.47 10.70
CA PHE A 89 -10.22 -6.44 9.92
C PHE A 89 -10.90 -5.46 10.88
N PRO A 90 -10.13 -4.63 11.60
CA PRO A 90 -10.72 -3.60 12.44
C PRO A 90 -11.59 -2.68 11.58
N SER A 91 -12.65 -2.15 12.17
CA SER A 91 -13.39 -1.05 11.56
C SER A 91 -12.45 0.13 11.26
N VAL A 92 -12.85 1.00 10.34
CA VAL A 92 -12.07 2.20 10.00
C VAL A 92 -11.84 3.07 11.24
N ASN A 93 -12.85 3.19 12.10
CA ASN A 93 -12.75 3.89 13.37
C ASN A 93 -11.79 3.19 14.34
N GLU A 94 -11.70 1.86 14.36
CA GLU A 94 -10.73 1.12 15.17
C GLU A 94 -9.29 1.21 14.63
N ALA A 95 -9.13 1.23 13.31
CA ALA A 95 -7.81 1.41 12.70
C ALA A 95 -7.28 2.83 12.94
N PHE A 96 -8.13 3.83 12.77
CA PHE A 96 -7.80 5.23 13.04
C PHE A 96 -7.90 5.61 14.52
N ASN A 97 -8.35 4.68 15.38
CA ASN A 97 -8.95 4.97 16.69
C ASN A 97 -8.17 6.00 17.50
N LEU A 98 -8.83 7.14 17.55
CA LEU A 98 -8.48 8.43 18.14
C LEU A 98 -8.52 8.44 19.67
N SER A 99 -8.98 7.34 20.28
CA SER A 99 -9.07 7.27 21.73
C SER A 99 -7.66 7.28 22.32
N GLY A 100 -7.39 8.14 23.31
CA GLY A 100 -6.10 8.18 23.97
C GLY A 100 -5.74 6.80 24.55
N SER A 101 -4.51 6.36 24.36
CA SER A 101 -3.97 5.25 25.13
C SER A 101 -3.56 5.76 26.51
N ARG A 102 -3.53 4.87 27.51
CA ARG A 102 -2.98 5.23 28.83
C ARG A 102 -1.46 5.37 28.82
N GLU A 103 -0.82 4.81 27.80
CA GLU A 103 0.63 4.72 27.65
C GLU A 103 1.01 4.87 26.18
N GLU A 104 2.16 5.45 25.91
CA GLU A 104 2.75 5.45 24.57
C GLU A 104 3.14 4.02 24.18
N SER A 105 2.93 3.66 22.93
CA SER A 105 3.26 2.32 22.42
C SER A 105 3.76 2.36 21.00
N THR A 106 4.86 1.65 20.73
CA THR A 106 5.45 1.51 19.40
C THR A 106 5.31 0.08 18.91
N PHE A 107 4.85 -0.05 17.67
CA PHE A 107 4.61 -1.31 16.99
C PHE A 107 5.48 -1.42 15.75
N GLN A 108 6.27 -2.48 15.68
CA GLN A 108 6.98 -2.86 14.47
C GLN A 108 6.04 -3.62 13.54
N VAL A 109 5.86 -3.11 12.33
CA VAL A 109 5.13 -3.79 11.26
C VAL A 109 6.17 -4.41 10.33
N ASP A 110 6.07 -5.72 10.14
CA ASP A 110 6.99 -6.54 9.35
C ASP A 110 6.19 -7.63 8.68
N SER A 111 6.17 -7.67 7.35
CA SER A 111 5.48 -8.74 6.61
C SER A 111 5.87 -8.70 5.13
N LEU A 112 5.25 -9.59 4.36
CA LEU A 112 5.36 -9.67 2.92
C LEU A 112 4.02 -9.30 2.27
N LEU A 113 4.09 -8.61 1.14
CA LEU A 113 2.99 -8.38 0.21
C LEU A 113 3.31 -9.12 -1.10
N ASN A 114 2.37 -9.89 -1.63
CA ASN A 114 2.53 -10.45 -2.96
C ASN A 114 2.23 -9.37 -4.03
N TYR A 115 3.27 -8.64 -4.45
CA TYR A 115 3.22 -7.67 -5.54
C TYR A 115 2.89 -8.35 -6.87
N GLY A 116 1.95 -7.76 -7.61
CA GLY A 116 1.38 -8.38 -8.81
C GLY A 116 0.75 -9.77 -8.58
N GLY A 117 0.57 -10.19 -7.31
CA GLY A 117 0.13 -11.53 -6.92
C GLY A 117 1.19 -12.63 -7.03
N VAL A 118 2.44 -12.30 -7.35
CA VAL A 118 3.48 -13.30 -7.65
C VAL A 118 4.86 -13.01 -7.06
N ILE A 119 5.20 -11.74 -6.80
CA ILE A 119 6.52 -11.36 -6.29
C ILE A 119 6.36 -10.95 -4.83
N PRO A 120 6.96 -11.66 -3.86
CA PRO A 120 6.91 -11.25 -2.47
C PRO A 120 7.77 -10.00 -2.26
N TRP A 121 7.16 -8.95 -1.72
CA TRP A 121 7.81 -7.70 -1.34
C TRP A 121 7.70 -7.50 0.16
N ASP A 122 8.81 -7.16 0.80
CA ASP A 122 8.87 -6.82 2.20
C ASP A 122 8.32 -5.41 2.46
N TYR A 123 7.43 -5.31 3.46
CA TYR A 123 7.09 -4.04 4.07
C TYR A 123 7.53 -3.99 5.53
N HIS A 124 8.25 -2.92 5.90
CA HIS A 124 8.75 -2.71 7.25
C HIS A 124 8.66 -1.24 7.69
N TYR A 125 7.95 -0.99 8.79
CA TYR A 125 7.79 0.35 9.34
C TYR A 125 7.33 0.33 10.80
N GLU A 126 7.37 1.47 11.45
CA GLU A 126 6.91 1.66 12.82
C GLU A 126 5.58 2.41 12.87
N ILE A 127 4.73 2.03 13.81
CA ILE A 127 3.57 2.83 14.22
C ILE A 127 3.74 3.14 15.70
N THR A 128 3.86 4.41 16.06
CA THR A 128 3.85 4.88 17.45
C THR A 128 2.51 5.53 17.74
N ARG A 129 1.84 5.06 18.80
CA ARG A 129 0.62 5.67 19.33
C ARG A 129 0.97 6.45 20.58
N HIS A 130 0.62 7.73 20.57
CA HIS A 130 0.86 8.65 21.66
C HIS A 130 -0.30 8.68 22.64
N ILE A 131 -0.02 9.14 23.87
CA ILE A 131 -1.01 9.25 24.95
C ILE A 131 -2.18 10.18 24.55
N ASP A 132 -1.90 11.20 23.75
CA ASP A 132 -2.91 12.17 23.26
C ASP A 132 -3.82 11.60 22.15
N GLY A 133 -3.61 10.35 21.74
CA GLY A 133 -4.36 9.69 20.66
C GLY A 133 -3.82 9.96 19.26
N SER A 134 -2.76 10.76 19.13
CA SER A 134 -2.04 10.89 17.86
C SER A 134 -1.25 9.62 17.53
N THR A 135 -0.99 9.42 16.24
CA THR A 135 -0.30 8.25 15.70
C THR A 135 0.75 8.71 14.70
N ASP A 136 1.98 8.26 14.91
CA ASP A 136 3.10 8.45 14.00
C ASP A 136 3.37 7.16 13.23
N VAL A 137 3.47 7.26 11.91
CA VAL A 137 3.96 6.19 11.03
C VAL A 137 5.37 6.56 10.58
N THR A 138 6.37 5.80 11.01
CA THR A 138 7.78 6.11 10.74
C THR A 138 8.41 5.09 9.81
N ILE A 139 9.06 5.58 8.75
CA ILE A 139 9.95 4.79 7.91
C ILE A 139 11.37 5.37 7.97
N ARG A 140 12.36 4.49 8.16
CA ARG A 140 13.78 4.85 8.13
C ARG A 140 14.42 4.27 6.88
N ILE A 141 15.03 5.12 6.07
CA ILE A 141 15.59 4.76 4.78
C ILE A 141 17.07 5.15 4.76
N HIS A 142 17.93 4.19 4.51
CA HIS A 142 19.32 4.43 4.15
C HIS A 142 19.45 4.37 2.63
N TYR A 143 20.01 5.43 2.04
CA TYR A 143 20.27 5.47 0.61
C TYR A 143 21.74 5.18 0.34
N GLU A 144 22.01 4.17 -0.49
CA GLU A 144 23.34 3.78 -0.91
C GLU A 144 23.52 4.08 -2.40
N PRO A 145 24.27 5.13 -2.79
CA PRO A 145 24.56 5.38 -4.19
C PRO A 145 25.33 4.22 -4.82
N SER A 146 24.81 3.67 -5.93
CA SER A 146 25.53 2.65 -6.66
C SER A 146 26.89 3.16 -7.16
N ARG A 147 27.86 2.26 -7.36
CA ARG A 147 29.17 2.63 -7.93
C ARG A 147 29.07 3.32 -9.29
N LYS A 148 28.03 3.00 -10.06
CA LYS A 148 27.78 3.63 -11.36
C LYS A 148 27.39 5.08 -11.19
N VAL A 149 26.40 5.35 -10.33
CA VAL A 149 25.99 6.72 -9.97
C VAL A 149 27.21 7.52 -9.51
N LEU A 150 28.00 6.99 -8.56
CA LEU A 150 29.18 7.70 -8.03
C LEU A 150 30.25 8.02 -9.09
N ALA A 151 30.29 7.28 -10.20
CA ALA A 151 31.25 7.51 -11.29
C ALA A 151 30.81 8.62 -12.26
N GLU A 152 29.58 9.13 -12.16
CA GLU A 152 29.03 10.12 -13.07
C GLU A 152 29.35 11.56 -12.63
N ALA A 153 29.61 12.42 -13.62
CA ALA A 153 29.78 13.84 -13.39
C ALA A 153 28.46 14.44 -12.89
N GLY A 154 28.49 15.16 -11.76
CA GLY A 154 27.30 15.77 -11.16
C GLY A 154 26.48 14.83 -10.26
N ALA A 155 26.90 13.58 -10.05
CA ALA A 155 26.19 12.64 -9.17
C ALA A 155 25.99 13.17 -7.74
N GLY A 156 26.96 13.91 -7.20
CA GLY A 156 26.84 14.55 -5.90
C GLY A 156 25.69 15.55 -5.81
N GLU A 157 25.39 16.27 -6.89
CA GLU A 157 24.27 17.21 -6.94
C GLU A 157 22.94 16.47 -6.94
N LEU A 158 22.82 15.39 -7.72
CA LEU A 158 21.62 14.54 -7.75
C LEU A 158 21.35 13.87 -6.40
N ILE A 159 22.41 13.32 -5.76
CA ILE A 159 22.29 12.70 -4.43
C ILE A 159 21.88 13.73 -3.38
N ALA A 160 22.37 14.98 -3.48
CA ALA A 160 22.01 16.05 -2.55
C ALA A 160 20.53 16.46 -2.61
N LEU A 161 19.80 16.11 -3.68
CA LEU A 161 18.36 16.35 -3.81
C LEU A 161 17.49 15.29 -3.11
N VAL A 162 18.04 14.12 -2.79
CA VAL A 162 17.28 13.01 -2.19
C VAL A 162 16.57 13.43 -0.88
N PRO A 163 17.21 14.13 0.07
CA PRO A 163 16.52 14.63 1.27
C PRO A 163 15.33 15.54 0.97
N GLN A 164 15.43 16.36 -0.08
CA GLN A 164 14.32 17.21 -0.50
C GLN A 164 13.15 16.36 -1.02
N TYR A 165 13.39 15.38 -1.88
CA TYR A 165 12.32 14.53 -2.42
C TYR A 165 11.64 13.67 -1.34
N VAL A 166 12.41 13.16 -0.37
CA VAL A 166 11.83 12.45 0.79
C VAL A 166 10.94 13.38 1.62
N LYS A 167 11.37 14.62 1.85
CA LYS A 167 10.56 15.62 2.55
C LYS A 167 9.29 16.00 1.79
N GLU A 168 9.37 16.15 0.47
CA GLU A 168 8.20 16.40 -0.38
C GLU A 168 7.23 15.21 -0.32
N ALA A 169 7.74 13.99 -0.38
CA ALA A 169 6.95 12.77 -0.24
C ALA A 169 6.22 12.71 1.11
N GLU A 170 6.91 13.05 2.20
CA GLU A 170 6.30 13.15 3.53
C GLU A 170 5.15 14.17 3.55
N GLY A 171 5.37 15.34 2.94
CA GLY A 171 4.33 16.36 2.79
C GLY A 171 3.11 15.87 2.02
N ILE A 172 3.31 15.11 0.94
CA ILE A 172 2.22 14.50 0.16
C ILE A 172 1.41 13.53 1.02
N TRP A 173 2.06 12.63 1.74
CA TRP A 173 1.40 11.68 2.64
C TRP A 173 0.63 12.35 3.78
N ASN A 174 1.21 13.39 4.37
CA ASN A 174 0.58 14.17 5.43
C ASN A 174 -0.56 15.07 4.94
N SER A 175 -0.61 15.41 3.64
CA SER A 175 -1.66 16.27 3.07
C SER A 175 -3.06 15.62 3.02
N THR A 176 -3.11 14.28 3.05
CA THR A 176 -4.36 13.49 3.00
C THR A 176 -4.55 12.60 4.23
N ALA A 177 -3.59 12.59 5.15
CA ALA A 177 -3.66 11.80 6.37
C ALA A 177 -4.84 12.24 7.26
N PRO A 178 -5.47 11.31 8.01
CA PRO A 178 -6.39 11.67 9.08
C PRO A 178 -5.74 12.65 10.07
N ALA A 179 -6.56 13.50 10.73
CA ALA A 179 -6.06 14.62 11.54
C ALA A 179 -5.09 14.22 12.67
N ASN A 180 -5.24 13.00 13.20
CA ASN A 180 -4.40 12.44 14.27
C ASN A 180 -3.25 11.57 13.76
N VAL A 181 -3.05 11.47 12.45
CA VAL A 181 -2.02 10.63 11.84
C VAL A 181 -0.96 11.51 11.22
N ARG A 182 0.30 11.19 11.51
CA ARG A 182 1.46 11.81 10.89
C ARG A 182 2.39 10.75 10.33
N TYR A 183 2.96 11.05 9.18
CA TYR A 183 4.01 10.27 8.54
C TYR A 183 5.35 10.96 8.75
N HIS A 184 6.37 10.17 9.09
CA HIS A 184 7.75 10.61 9.26
C HIS A 184 8.66 9.77 8.38
N PHE A 185 9.26 10.38 7.38
CA PHE A 185 10.16 9.72 6.43
C PHE A 185 11.59 10.16 6.71
N GLN A 186 12.33 9.29 7.40
CA GLN A 186 13.64 9.61 7.95
C GLN A 186 14.73 9.01 7.07
N ILE A 187 15.65 9.86 6.60
CA ILE A 187 16.90 9.38 6.03
C ILE A 187 17.87 9.12 7.19
N VAL A 188 18.44 7.91 7.25
CA VAL A 188 19.39 7.51 8.28
C VAL A 188 20.76 7.19 7.69
N GLU A 189 21.82 7.59 8.38
CA GLU A 189 23.21 7.36 7.95
C GLU A 189 23.64 5.90 8.17
N ASP A 190 23.21 5.28 9.27
CA ASP A 190 23.57 3.90 9.60
C ASP A 190 22.54 2.92 8.99
N PRO A 191 22.95 2.07 8.02
CA PRO A 191 22.05 1.09 7.40
C PRO A 191 21.48 0.07 8.40
N SER A 192 22.14 -0.17 9.54
CA SER A 192 21.63 -1.10 10.56
C SER A 192 20.41 -0.59 11.32
N THR A 193 20.19 0.73 11.28
CA THR A 193 19.02 1.39 11.89
C THR A 193 17.89 1.65 10.90
N ALA A 194 18.14 1.36 9.61
CA ALA A 194 17.17 1.60 8.55
C ALA A 194 16.16 0.46 8.47
N HIS A 195 14.91 0.79 8.16
CA HIS A 195 13.94 -0.19 7.72
C HIS A 195 14.24 -0.68 6.30
N TYR A 196 14.82 0.21 5.49
CA TYR A 196 15.22 -0.07 4.11
C TYR A 196 16.60 0.44 3.81
N VAL A 197 17.38 -0.39 3.10
CA VAL A 197 18.56 0.03 2.37
C VAL A 197 18.19 0.07 0.89
N VAL A 198 18.20 1.27 0.32
CA VAL A 198 17.77 1.56 -1.05
C VAL A 198 18.98 1.95 -1.88
N GLU A 199 19.25 1.18 -2.93
CA GLU A 199 20.30 1.54 -3.87
C GLU A 199 19.80 2.66 -4.78
N LEU A 200 20.55 3.76 -4.87
CA LEU A 200 20.29 4.80 -5.87
C LEU A 200 20.93 4.39 -7.20
N ASN A 201 20.14 4.37 -8.26
CA ASN A 201 20.53 3.90 -9.58
C ASN A 201 19.83 4.70 -10.70
N HIS A 202 20.29 4.59 -11.95
CA HIS A 202 19.64 5.23 -13.10
C HIS A 202 18.54 4.35 -13.71
N MET A 203 18.59 3.04 -13.46
CA MET A 203 17.59 2.13 -13.99
C MET A 203 16.33 2.15 -13.14
N LYS A 204 15.20 2.54 -13.75
CA LYS A 204 13.89 2.21 -13.21
C LYS A 204 13.74 0.69 -13.26
N ASN A 205 13.90 0.01 -12.13
CA ASN A 205 13.55 -1.40 -12.04
C ASN A 205 12.11 -1.50 -11.53
N PRO A 206 11.11 -1.74 -12.40
CA PRO A 206 9.70 -1.77 -12.01
C PRO A 206 9.36 -2.94 -11.06
N LEU A 207 10.33 -3.81 -10.74
CA LEU A 207 10.10 -5.02 -9.96
C LEU A 207 10.74 -5.01 -8.57
N TYR A 208 11.46 -3.94 -8.19
CA TYR A 208 12.19 -3.89 -6.92
C TYR A 208 12.03 -2.56 -6.19
N ASN A 209 11.35 -2.62 -5.05
CA ASN A 209 11.23 -1.61 -3.97
C ASN A 209 12.55 -1.06 -3.38
N ARG A 210 13.70 -1.39 -3.99
CA ARG A 210 15.04 -1.00 -3.55
C ARG A 210 15.81 -0.18 -4.58
N HIS A 211 15.11 0.31 -5.61
CA HIS A 211 15.69 1.20 -6.61
C HIS A 211 14.75 2.35 -6.85
N ILE A 212 15.21 3.56 -6.55
CA ILE A 212 14.56 4.79 -7.00
C ILE A 212 15.46 5.39 -8.07
N PRO A 213 14.95 5.68 -9.28
CA PRO A 213 15.76 6.37 -10.28
C PRO A 213 16.24 7.71 -9.71
N LEU A 214 17.40 8.22 -10.13
CA LEU A 214 17.85 9.56 -9.74
C LEU A 214 17.44 10.65 -10.74
N GLU A 215 17.22 10.27 -11.99
CA GLU A 215 16.86 11.20 -13.05
C GLU A 215 15.34 11.36 -13.17
N ASN A 216 14.90 12.60 -13.46
CA ASN A 216 13.48 12.95 -13.63
C ASN A 216 12.60 12.61 -12.41
N THR A 217 13.20 12.62 -11.22
CA THR A 217 12.49 12.35 -9.97
C THR A 217 12.00 13.61 -9.29
N ASN A 218 10.93 13.42 -8.53
CA ASN A 218 10.32 14.45 -7.70
C ASN A 218 9.71 13.79 -6.46
N GLY A 219 9.19 14.61 -5.54
CA GLY A 219 8.51 14.09 -4.35
C GLY A 219 7.33 13.17 -4.64
N LEU A 220 6.62 13.31 -5.76
CA LEU A 220 5.50 12.42 -6.11
C LEU A 220 5.96 11.00 -6.40
N LEU A 221 7.05 10.84 -7.15
CA LEU A 221 7.63 9.52 -7.40
C LEU A 221 8.09 8.89 -6.08
N TYR A 222 8.82 9.63 -5.24
CA TYR A 222 9.24 9.14 -3.92
C TYR A 222 8.04 8.79 -3.04
N ALA A 223 6.95 9.55 -3.08
CA ALA A 223 5.74 9.24 -2.35
C ALA A 223 5.12 7.91 -2.80
N ASN A 224 5.12 7.62 -4.11
CA ASN A 224 4.65 6.35 -4.66
C ASN A 224 5.52 5.17 -4.19
N GLU A 225 6.84 5.29 -4.31
CA GLU A 225 7.78 4.24 -3.89
C GLU A 225 7.72 3.98 -2.38
N ILE A 226 7.62 5.03 -1.56
CA ILE A 226 7.41 4.89 -0.12
C ILE A 226 6.04 4.25 0.18
N GLY A 227 5.02 4.48 -0.65
CA GLY A 227 3.75 3.73 -0.58
C GLY A 227 3.95 2.22 -0.68
N HIS A 228 4.84 1.75 -1.56
CA HIS A 228 5.20 0.34 -1.65
C HIS A 228 5.92 -0.16 -0.39
N MET A 229 6.84 0.65 0.17
CA MET A 229 7.51 0.34 1.45
C MET A 229 6.53 0.28 2.63
N LEU A 230 5.42 1.01 2.55
CA LEU A 230 4.29 0.95 3.50
C LEU A 230 3.34 -0.24 3.20
N GLY A 231 3.72 -1.14 2.30
CA GLY A 231 2.95 -2.35 1.97
C GLY A 231 1.72 -2.08 1.12
N LEU A 232 1.77 -1.10 0.22
CA LEU A 232 0.72 -0.84 -0.77
C LEU A 232 1.13 -1.35 -2.15
N ASP A 233 0.19 -1.97 -2.85
CA ASP A 233 0.38 -2.47 -4.21
C ASP A 233 0.11 -1.36 -5.24
N ASP A 234 0.66 -1.54 -6.43
CA ASP A 234 0.20 -0.79 -7.59
C ASP A 234 -1.27 -1.12 -7.89
N GLU A 235 -2.03 -0.06 -8.13
CA GLU A 235 -3.44 -0.15 -8.48
C GLU A 235 -3.65 -0.30 -9.98
N HIS A 236 -2.69 0.11 -10.79
CA HIS A 236 -2.77 -0.21 -12.20
C HIS A 236 -2.60 -1.73 -12.39
N GLU A 237 -3.45 -2.36 -13.20
CA GLU A 237 -3.33 -3.79 -13.50
C GLU A 237 -2.13 -4.03 -14.41
N TYR A 238 -0.96 -4.30 -13.84
CA TYR A 238 0.26 -4.56 -14.62
C TYR A 238 0.10 -5.80 -15.52
N ILE A 239 -0.38 -6.92 -14.97
CA ILE A 239 -0.53 -8.17 -15.72
C ILE A 239 -1.68 -8.10 -16.74
N GLY A 240 -2.79 -7.44 -16.38
CA GLY A 240 -3.95 -7.27 -17.27
C GLY A 240 -3.63 -6.38 -18.47
N SER A 241 -2.88 -5.30 -18.26
CA SER A 241 -2.47 -4.38 -19.33
C SER A 241 -1.42 -5.00 -20.26
N VAL A 242 -0.42 -5.71 -19.73
CA VAL A 242 0.64 -6.35 -20.54
C VAL A 242 0.09 -7.52 -21.37
N ILE A 243 -0.80 -8.36 -20.82
CA ILE A 243 -1.27 -9.58 -21.52
C ILE A 243 -2.48 -9.30 -22.40
N ARG A 244 -3.34 -8.32 -22.07
CA ARG A 244 -4.66 -8.17 -22.74
C ARG A 244 -4.94 -6.77 -23.30
N GLY A 245 -3.97 -5.85 -23.28
CA GLY A 245 -4.22 -4.46 -23.66
C GLY A 245 -5.32 -3.80 -22.81
N GLY A 246 -5.49 -4.27 -21.57
CA GLY A 246 -6.56 -3.86 -20.68
C GLY A 246 -6.49 -2.38 -20.32
N ILE A 247 -7.67 -1.74 -20.26
CA ILE A 247 -7.86 -0.36 -19.82
C ILE A 247 -7.34 -0.23 -18.37
N LYS A 248 -6.63 0.85 -18.05
CA LYS A 248 -6.26 1.19 -16.67
C LYS A 248 -7.54 1.43 -15.85
N LEU A 249 -8.01 0.41 -15.13
CA LEU A 249 -9.20 0.48 -14.25
C LEU A 249 -8.86 1.03 -12.86
N CYS A 250 -7.93 1.99 -12.78
CA CYS A 250 -7.59 2.65 -11.53
C CYS A 250 -7.84 4.16 -11.61
N SER A 251 -8.12 4.77 -10.47
CA SER A 251 -8.41 6.21 -10.41
C SER A 251 -7.12 7.01 -10.58
N HIS A 252 -7.08 7.93 -11.54
CA HIS A 252 -5.96 8.85 -11.70
C HIS A 252 -5.69 9.73 -10.45
N GLU A 253 -6.68 9.86 -9.58
CA GLU A 253 -6.53 10.56 -8.30
C GLU A 253 -5.69 9.79 -7.29
N SER A 254 -5.58 8.46 -7.45
CA SER A 254 -4.81 7.62 -6.55
C SER A 254 -3.31 7.71 -6.87
N LEU A 255 -2.52 8.01 -5.84
CA LEU A 255 -1.07 7.99 -5.92
C LEU A 255 -0.56 6.64 -6.44
N MET A 256 -1.10 5.54 -5.90
CA MET A 256 -0.71 4.16 -6.24
C MET A 256 -1.22 3.69 -7.62
N CYS A 257 -1.94 4.53 -8.37
CA CYS A 257 -2.39 4.23 -9.72
C CYS A 257 -1.53 4.91 -10.78
N ALA A 258 -1.45 6.24 -10.71
CA ALA A 258 -0.85 7.06 -11.76
C ALA A 258 0.54 7.58 -11.37
N GLY A 259 0.95 7.48 -10.11
CA GLY A 259 2.16 8.11 -9.57
C GLY A 259 2.08 9.65 -9.52
N THR A 260 0.97 10.25 -9.95
CA THR A 260 0.73 11.70 -9.98
C THR A 260 -0.47 12.13 -9.14
N GLY A 261 -1.16 11.17 -8.52
CA GLY A 261 -2.30 11.40 -7.63
C GLY A 261 -1.87 11.73 -6.21
N LYS A 262 -2.77 11.49 -5.26
CA LYS A 262 -2.54 11.63 -3.82
C LYS A 262 -2.89 10.34 -3.09
N PRO A 263 -2.37 10.10 -1.87
CA PRO A 263 -2.81 8.97 -1.08
C PRO A 263 -4.32 9.06 -0.81
N MET A 264 -4.97 7.92 -0.94
CA MET A 264 -6.40 7.75 -0.74
C MET A 264 -6.65 7.34 0.71
N LEU A 265 -7.84 7.65 1.24
CA LEU A 265 -8.16 7.35 2.64
C LEU A 265 -7.97 5.87 3.00
N TYR A 266 -8.31 4.95 2.08
CA TYR A 266 -8.11 3.51 2.33
C TYR A 266 -6.64 3.08 2.35
N HIS A 267 -5.71 3.85 1.75
CA HIS A 267 -4.27 3.59 1.89
C HIS A 267 -3.85 3.73 3.35
N HIS A 268 -4.25 4.84 3.99
CA HIS A 268 -4.00 5.08 5.41
C HIS A 268 -4.63 3.99 6.27
N TYR A 269 -5.86 3.55 5.94
CA TYR A 269 -6.52 2.44 6.63
C TYR A 269 -5.73 1.13 6.53
N LEU A 270 -5.29 0.75 5.31
CA LEU A 270 -4.50 -0.47 5.08
C LEU A 270 -3.18 -0.46 5.85
N ILE A 271 -2.56 0.70 6.00
CA ILE A 271 -1.32 0.87 6.79
C ILE A 271 -1.61 0.69 8.28
N LEU A 272 -2.63 1.36 8.81
CA LEU A 272 -2.89 1.43 10.25
C LEU A 272 -3.55 0.16 10.82
N ARG A 273 -4.36 -0.55 10.03
CA ARG A 273 -5.02 -1.80 10.49
C ARG A 273 -4.04 -2.89 10.92
N ARG A 274 -2.79 -2.84 10.43
CA ARG A 274 -1.76 -3.84 10.71
C ARG A 274 -1.30 -3.80 12.17
N ARG A 275 -1.41 -2.64 12.83
CA ARG A 275 -1.22 -2.49 14.28
C ARG A 275 -2.16 -3.40 15.05
N VAL A 276 -3.47 -3.27 14.78
CA VAL A 276 -4.53 -3.98 15.51
C VAL A 276 -4.38 -5.50 15.34
N SER A 277 -3.93 -5.93 14.17
CA SER A 277 -3.66 -7.34 13.91
C SER A 277 -2.54 -7.94 14.78
N LYS A 278 -1.49 -7.17 15.07
CA LYS A 278 -0.41 -7.61 15.99
C LYS A 278 -0.85 -7.59 17.46
N GLU A 279 -1.63 -6.59 17.87
CA GLU A 279 -2.22 -6.57 19.23
C GLU A 279 -3.12 -7.79 19.48
N ALA A 280 -4.00 -8.12 18.53
CA ALA A 280 -4.95 -9.23 18.64
C ALA A 280 -4.29 -10.61 18.65
N THR A 281 -3.16 -10.77 17.97
CA THR A 281 -2.41 -12.04 17.95
C THR A 281 -1.54 -12.24 19.18
N GLY A 282 -1.51 -11.25 20.09
CA GLY A 282 -0.69 -11.25 21.29
C GLY A 282 0.77 -11.15 20.89
N SER A 283 1.34 -9.95 20.97
CA SER A 283 2.78 -9.72 20.82
C SER A 283 3.53 -10.74 21.68
N ARG A 284 4.00 -11.83 21.06
CA ARG A 284 5.12 -12.60 21.61
C ARG A 284 6.24 -11.59 21.65
N LYS A 285 6.48 -11.04 22.83
CA LYS A 285 7.71 -10.29 23.12
C LYS A 285 8.84 -11.20 22.64
N LEU A 286 9.54 -10.75 21.60
CA LEU A 286 10.85 -11.29 21.25
C LEU A 286 11.84 -10.90 22.35
#